data_AF-A0AAD5NTZ2-F1
#
_entry.id   AF-A0AAD5NTZ2-F1
#
_cell.length_a   1.000
_cell.length_b   1.000
_cell.length_c   1.000
_cell.angle_alpha   90.00
_cell.angle_beta   90.00
_cell.angle_gamma   90.00
#
_symmetry.space_group_name_H-M   'P 1'
#
loop_
_entity.id
_entity.type
_entity.pdbx_description
1 polymer ?
#
loop_
_entity_poly.entity_id
_entity_poly.type
_entity_poly.pdbx_seq_one_letter_code
_entity_poly.pdbx_strand_id
1 'polypeptide(L)'
;MHGNWELFGLRPNKGCVWYTTMMMGFAQNDCWREAIEVGFGNVECRMLHALVVKMMMNGFAPVSTNLLHMYCICSSLGDGRSLFDEMEERNIFSWNVMLNGYVKAGLGELAREWFERIPMKDVVSWGTMIDGYVQLGGLSGAFMMYRAMLHDGISPNDVMIVDFISGFG
;
A
#
# COMPACT_ATOMS: atom_id res chain seq x y z
N MET A 1 -7.55 30.85 -3.52
CA MET A 1 -6.97 30.46 -4.82
C MET A 1 -7.89 29.41 -5.42
N HIS A 2 -8.58 29.73 -6.53
CA HIS A 2 -9.49 28.81 -7.18
C HIS A 2 -8.70 27.70 -7.88
N GLY A 3 -8.89 26.46 -7.41
CA GLY A 3 -8.27 25.29 -8.02
C GLY A 3 -8.80 25.06 -9.43
N ASN A 4 -7.89 24.67 -10.32
CA ASN A 4 -8.07 24.39 -11.75
C ASN A 4 -8.95 23.14 -11.99
N TRP A 5 -10.14 23.09 -11.39
CA TRP A 5 -11.02 21.91 -11.42
C TRP A 5 -11.73 21.73 -12.77
N GLU A 6 -11.79 22.79 -13.58
CA GLU A 6 -12.43 22.78 -14.91
C GLU A 6 -11.63 21.97 -15.95
N LEU A 7 -10.32 21.77 -15.74
CA LEU A 7 -9.48 20.95 -16.64
C LEU A 7 -9.81 19.45 -16.55
N PHE A 8 -10.43 18.98 -15.47
CA PHE A 8 -10.72 17.57 -15.26
C PHE A 8 -11.98 17.08 -16.01
N GLY A 9 -12.94 17.97 -16.27
CA GLY A 9 -14.22 17.64 -16.92
C GLY A 9 -14.21 17.66 -18.45
N LEU A 10 -13.13 18.12 -19.10
CA LEU A 10 -13.17 18.57 -20.50
C LEU A 10 -12.54 17.64 -21.56
N ARG A 11 -12.11 16.39 -21.24
CA ARG A 11 -11.54 15.51 -22.29
C ARG A 11 -12.06 14.08 -22.28
N PRO A 12 -12.66 13.61 -23.39
CA PRO A 12 -13.06 12.21 -23.54
C PRO A 12 -11.84 11.33 -23.82
N ASN A 13 -11.87 10.10 -23.31
CA ASN A 13 -10.87 9.03 -23.52
C ASN A 13 -9.61 9.05 -22.61
N LYS A 14 -9.80 8.92 -21.29
CA LYS A 14 -8.70 8.66 -20.33
C LYS A 14 -8.66 7.17 -19.97
N GLY A 15 -7.66 6.45 -20.49
CA GLY A 15 -7.43 5.03 -20.14
C GLY A 15 -6.93 4.84 -18.70
N CYS A 16 -6.85 3.58 -18.24
CA CYS A 16 -6.48 3.23 -16.85
C CYS A 16 -5.14 3.87 -16.42
N VAL A 17 -4.16 3.94 -17.33
CA VAL A 17 -2.84 4.53 -17.10
C VAL A 17 -2.92 6.00 -16.69
N TRP A 18 -3.86 6.78 -17.25
CA TRP A 18 -4.00 8.20 -16.91
C TRP A 18 -4.57 8.39 -15.50
N TYR A 19 -5.51 7.55 -15.10
CA TYR A 19 -6.06 7.57 -13.74
C TYR A 19 -5.06 7.02 -12.72
N THR A 20 -4.31 5.97 -13.05
CA THR A 20 -3.23 5.48 -12.18
C THR A 20 -2.10 6.49 -12.07
N THR A 21 -1.73 7.20 -13.14
CA THR A 21 -0.71 8.27 -13.10
C THR A 21 -1.24 9.53 -12.43
N MET A 22 -2.54 9.80 -12.47
CA MET A 22 -3.14 10.87 -11.68
C MET A 22 -3.15 10.49 -10.18
N MET A 23 -3.57 9.28 -9.82
CA MET A 23 -3.53 8.77 -8.45
C MET A 23 -2.09 8.64 -7.91
N MET A 24 -1.14 8.18 -8.74
CA MET A 24 0.29 8.09 -8.41
C MET A 24 0.99 9.45 -8.47
N GLY A 25 0.59 10.35 -9.37
CA GLY A 25 1.08 11.71 -9.45
C GLY A 25 0.60 12.54 -8.26
N PHE A 26 -0.56 12.23 -7.70
CA PHE A 26 -0.85 12.62 -6.34
C PHE A 26 0.14 11.90 -5.40
N ALA A 27 0.27 10.55 -5.42
CA ALA A 27 1.14 9.73 -4.53
C ALA A 27 2.61 10.19 -4.40
N GLN A 28 3.19 10.74 -5.46
CA GLN A 28 4.62 11.08 -5.60
C GLN A 28 4.94 12.58 -5.50
N ASN A 29 3.94 13.47 -5.56
CA ASN A 29 4.17 14.91 -5.37
C ASN A 29 3.96 15.27 -3.88
N ASP A 30 4.85 16.11 -3.33
CA ASP A 30 4.71 16.66 -1.97
C ASP A 30 3.39 17.42 -1.74
N CYS A 31 2.63 17.73 -2.80
CA CYS A 31 1.25 18.20 -2.70
C CYS A 31 0.32 17.22 -1.95
N TRP A 32 0.63 15.92 -1.89
CA TRP A 32 -0.10 15.00 -1.00
C TRP A 32 0.22 15.22 0.47
N ARG A 33 1.47 15.55 0.84
CA ARG A 33 1.83 15.84 2.24
C ARG A 33 1.11 17.11 2.73
N GLU A 34 1.02 18.12 1.86
CA GLU A 34 0.24 19.33 2.13
C GLU A 34 -1.26 19.04 2.19
N ALA A 35 -1.79 18.16 1.33
CA ALA A 35 -3.17 17.67 1.44
C ALA A 35 -3.42 16.84 2.72
N ILE A 36 -2.43 16.07 3.19
CA ILE A 36 -2.47 15.31 4.45
C ILE A 36 -2.53 16.25 5.66
N GLU A 37 -1.82 17.38 5.65
CA GLU A 37 -1.95 18.43 6.67
C GLU A 37 -3.35 19.09 6.66
N VAL A 38 -4.05 19.04 5.53
CA VAL A 38 -5.42 19.58 5.36
C VAL A 38 -6.50 18.54 5.73
N GLY A 39 -6.13 17.29 6.06
CA GLY A 39 -7.04 16.29 6.61
C GLY A 39 -7.87 15.53 5.57
N PHE A 40 -7.21 14.71 4.74
CA PHE A 40 -7.93 13.70 3.95
C PHE A 40 -8.57 12.66 4.89
N GLY A 41 -9.89 12.68 4.98
CA GLY A 41 -10.68 11.78 5.82
C GLY A 41 -11.17 10.55 5.06
N ASN A 42 -11.85 9.66 5.78
CA ASN A 42 -12.44 8.44 5.23
C ASN A 42 -13.48 8.74 4.09
N VAL A 43 -14.06 9.94 4.08
CA VAL A 43 -15.09 10.36 3.14
C VAL A 43 -14.52 10.53 1.72
N GLU A 44 -13.37 11.20 1.57
CA GLU A 44 -12.72 11.42 0.27
C GLU A 44 -12.30 10.08 -0.36
N CYS A 45 -11.83 9.15 0.46
CA CYS A 45 -11.40 7.80 0.07
C CYS A 45 -12.57 7.04 -0.58
N ARG A 46 -13.77 7.14 0.01
CA ARG A 46 -15.01 6.57 -0.53
C ARG A 46 -15.52 7.29 -1.78
N MET A 47 -15.34 8.61 -1.89
CA MET A 47 -15.73 9.36 -3.09
C MET A 47 -14.92 8.95 -4.31
N LEU A 48 -13.60 8.79 -4.16
CA LEU A 48 -12.73 8.30 -5.23
C LEU A 48 -13.07 6.87 -5.63
N HIS A 49 -13.33 6.00 -4.66
CA HIS A 49 -13.79 4.64 -4.94
C HIS A 49 -15.13 4.64 -5.69
N ALA A 50 -16.12 5.42 -5.25
CA ALA A 50 -17.41 5.54 -5.94
C ALA A 50 -17.26 6.06 -7.38
N LEU A 51 -16.31 6.98 -7.63
CA LEU A 51 -15.99 7.44 -8.98
C LEU A 51 -15.42 6.31 -9.85
N VAL A 52 -14.49 5.52 -9.32
CA VAL A 52 -13.92 4.36 -10.04
C VAL A 52 -14.99 3.34 -10.40
N VAL A 53 -15.91 3.03 -9.48
CA VAL A 53 -17.05 2.13 -9.73
C VAL A 53 -17.99 2.72 -10.79
N LYS A 54 -18.33 4.01 -10.68
CA LYS A 54 -19.18 4.70 -11.66
C LYS A 54 -18.60 4.71 -13.07
N MET A 55 -17.27 4.78 -13.18
CA MET A 55 -16.53 4.72 -14.45
C MET A 55 -16.25 3.29 -14.91
N MET A 56 -16.72 2.26 -14.19
CA MET A 56 -16.50 0.83 -14.46
C MET A 56 -15.01 0.44 -14.54
N MET A 57 -14.18 1.09 -13.72
CA MET A 57 -12.73 0.89 -13.72
C MET A 57 -12.22 -0.05 -12.61
N ASN A 58 -13.10 -0.59 -11.77
CA ASN A 58 -12.77 -1.45 -10.63
C ASN A 58 -12.23 -2.85 -11.03
N GLY A 59 -12.42 -3.27 -12.29
CA GLY A 59 -11.83 -4.52 -12.81
C GLY A 59 -10.35 -4.43 -13.15
N PHE A 60 -9.77 -3.22 -13.23
CA PHE A 60 -8.35 -3.06 -13.54
C PHE A 60 -7.50 -3.19 -12.28
N ALA A 61 -6.73 -4.28 -12.17
CA ALA A 61 -5.87 -4.55 -11.01
C ALA A 61 -4.96 -3.37 -10.58
N PRO A 62 -4.34 -2.58 -11.49
CA PRO A 62 -3.57 -1.40 -11.09
C PRO A 62 -4.40 -0.30 -10.42
N VAL A 63 -5.65 -0.10 -10.86
CA VAL A 63 -6.56 0.90 -10.28
C VAL A 63 -6.97 0.47 -8.88
N SER A 64 -7.34 -0.79 -8.71
CA SER A 64 -7.73 -1.35 -7.42
C SER A 64 -6.56 -1.38 -6.44
N THR A 65 -5.34 -1.68 -6.89
CA THR A 65 -4.12 -1.60 -6.06
C THR A 65 -3.85 -0.18 -5.56
N ASN A 66 -4.06 0.84 -6.39
CA ASN A 66 -3.91 2.23 -5.97
C ASN A 66 -5.00 2.68 -4.99
N LEU A 67 -6.25 2.21 -5.18
CA LEU A 67 -7.32 2.45 -4.23
C LEU A 67 -7.05 1.78 -2.87
N LEU A 68 -6.48 0.57 -2.87
CA LEU A 68 -6.03 -0.10 -1.65
C LEU A 68 -4.97 0.71 -0.90
N HIS A 69 -3.97 1.22 -1.63
CA HIS A 69 -2.92 2.04 -1.05
C HIS A 69 -3.50 3.31 -0.41
N MET A 70 -4.44 3.94 -1.10
CA MET A 70 -5.17 5.09 -0.59
C MET A 70 -5.95 4.74 0.70
N TYR A 71 -6.72 3.64 0.73
CA TYR A 71 -7.43 3.21 1.94
C TYR A 71 -6.50 2.90 3.13
N CYS A 72 -5.32 2.33 2.87
CA CYS A 72 -4.31 2.10 3.90
C CYS A 72 -3.79 3.41 4.50
N ILE A 73 -3.54 4.43 3.66
CA ILE A 73 -3.10 5.76 4.12
C ILE A 73 -4.21 6.48 4.90
N CYS A 74 -5.48 6.34 4.48
CA CYS A 74 -6.62 6.91 5.20
C CYS A 74 -6.95 6.19 6.52
N SER A 75 -6.11 5.25 6.96
CA SER A 75 -6.34 4.38 8.12
C SER A 75 -7.68 3.60 8.06
N SER A 76 -8.25 3.42 6.86
CA SER A 76 -9.48 2.65 6.65
C SER A 76 -9.17 1.25 6.13
N LEU A 77 -8.41 0.49 6.92
CA LEU A 77 -7.99 -0.87 6.56
C LEU A 77 -9.17 -1.84 6.37
N GLY A 78 -10.30 -1.59 7.02
CA GLY A 78 -11.53 -2.37 6.80
C GLY A 78 -12.09 -2.20 5.39
N ASP A 79 -12.20 -0.95 4.92
CA ASP A 79 -12.67 -0.67 3.56
C ASP A 79 -11.64 -1.15 2.52
N GLY A 80 -10.34 -0.97 2.80
CA GLY A 80 -9.27 -1.54 1.98
C GLY A 80 -9.36 -3.06 1.89
N ARG A 81 -9.67 -3.74 3.00
CA ARG A 81 -9.82 -5.19 3.00
C ARG A 81 -11.01 -5.65 2.18
N SER A 82 -12.17 -5.01 2.33
CA SER A 82 -13.35 -5.30 1.51
C SER A 82 -13.04 -5.15 0.02
N LEU A 83 -12.37 -4.06 -0.38
CA LEU A 83 -11.95 -3.85 -1.75
C LEU A 83 -10.99 -4.95 -2.23
N PHE A 84 -10.03 -5.36 -1.40
CA PHE A 84 -9.09 -6.44 -1.73
C PHE A 84 -9.82 -7.77 -1.97
N ASP A 85 -10.82 -8.07 -1.14
CA ASP A 85 -11.63 -9.28 -1.25
C ASP A 85 -12.54 -9.24 -2.50
N GLU A 86 -12.93 -8.06 -2.99
CA GLU A 86 -13.70 -7.87 -4.23
C GLU A 86 -12.85 -7.94 -5.52
N MET A 87 -11.51 -7.82 -5.44
CA MET A 87 -10.65 -7.87 -6.62
C MET A 87 -10.69 -9.24 -7.32
N GLU A 88 -11.02 -9.24 -8.62
CA GLU A 88 -11.00 -10.45 -9.47
C GLU A 88 -9.57 -10.99 -9.62
N GLU A 89 -8.61 -10.10 -9.89
CA GLU A 89 -7.18 -10.42 -10.00
C GLU A 89 -6.39 -9.75 -8.88
N ARG A 90 -5.65 -10.56 -8.10
CA ARG A 90 -4.76 -10.11 -7.02
C ARG A 90 -3.32 -10.44 -7.38
N ASN A 91 -2.47 -9.42 -7.45
CA ASN A 91 -1.04 -9.58 -7.69
C ASN A 91 -0.24 -9.33 -6.41
N ILE A 92 1.07 -9.63 -6.44
CA ILE A 92 1.95 -9.46 -5.27
C ILE A 92 1.96 -8.02 -4.74
N PHE A 93 1.80 -7.02 -5.61
CA PHE A 93 1.69 -5.62 -5.20
C PHE A 93 0.47 -5.36 -4.32
N SER A 94 -0.72 -5.85 -4.70
CA SER A 94 -1.94 -5.70 -3.90
C SER A 94 -1.82 -6.36 -2.51
N TRP A 95 -1.14 -7.52 -2.43
CA TRP A 95 -0.84 -8.20 -1.17
C TRP A 95 0.12 -7.38 -0.29
N ASN A 96 1.21 -6.88 -0.87
CA ASN A 96 2.22 -6.08 -0.19
C ASN A 96 1.67 -4.73 0.29
N VAL A 97 0.76 -4.11 -0.46
CA VAL A 97 0.06 -2.88 -0.03
C VAL A 97 -0.73 -3.12 1.25
N MET A 98 -1.52 -4.18 1.30
CA MET A 98 -2.29 -4.52 2.50
C MET A 98 -1.38 -4.91 3.67
N LEU A 99 -0.31 -5.66 3.42
CA LEU A 99 0.69 -6.01 4.43
C LEU A 99 1.28 -4.76 5.09
N ASN A 100 1.77 -3.84 4.26
CA ASN A 100 2.32 -2.57 4.72
C ASN A 100 1.28 -1.73 5.48
N GLY A 101 0.03 -1.75 5.04
CA GLY A 101 -1.09 -1.13 5.77
C GLY A 101 -1.23 -1.66 7.20
N TYR A 102 -1.24 -2.98 7.39
CA TYR A 102 -1.31 -3.59 8.73
C TYR A 102 -0.10 -3.27 9.60
N VAL A 103 1.11 -3.31 9.03
CA VAL A 103 2.35 -2.96 9.75
C VAL A 103 2.32 -1.50 10.22
N LYS A 104 1.99 -0.56 9.34
CA LYS A 104 1.93 0.88 9.66
C LYS A 104 0.83 1.23 10.67
N ALA A 105 -0.24 0.45 10.72
CA ALA A 105 -1.27 0.59 11.74
C ALA A 105 -0.89 -0.02 13.09
N GLY A 106 0.30 -0.60 13.23
CA GLY A 106 0.75 -1.27 14.46
C GLY A 106 0.04 -2.61 14.73
N LEU A 107 -0.66 -3.17 13.74
CA LEU A 107 -1.43 -4.41 13.86
C LEU A 107 -0.53 -5.63 13.57
N GLY A 108 0.52 -5.81 14.34
CA GLY A 108 1.59 -6.80 14.08
C GLY A 108 1.10 -8.25 13.93
N GLU A 109 0.14 -8.69 14.74
CA GLU A 109 -0.44 -10.04 14.63
C GLU A 109 -1.20 -10.22 13.31
N LEU A 110 -2.03 -9.24 12.93
CA LEU A 110 -2.75 -9.27 11.65
C LEU A 110 -1.80 -9.18 10.46
N ALA A 111 -0.72 -8.39 10.57
CA ALA A 111 0.32 -8.32 9.55
C ALA A 111 0.99 -9.69 9.37
N ARG A 112 1.28 -10.41 10.46
CA ARG A 112 1.85 -11.75 10.41
C ARG A 112 0.89 -12.76 9.79
N GLU A 113 -0.36 -12.80 10.22
CA GLU A 113 -1.38 -13.66 9.60
C GLU A 113 -1.54 -13.37 8.11
N TRP A 114 -1.52 -12.09 7.73
CA TRP A 114 -1.60 -11.67 6.33
C TRP A 114 -0.38 -12.09 5.53
N PHE A 115 0.81 -11.91 6.08
CA PHE A 115 2.07 -12.33 5.48
C PHE A 115 2.08 -13.83 5.15
N GLU A 116 1.62 -14.67 6.08
CA GLU A 116 1.55 -16.12 5.85
C GLU A 116 0.63 -16.48 4.68
N ARG A 117 -0.45 -15.71 4.49
CA ARG A 117 -1.41 -15.89 3.38
C ARG A 117 -0.89 -15.47 2.01
N ILE A 118 0.21 -14.72 1.93
CA ILE A 118 0.79 -14.30 0.65
C ILE A 118 1.27 -15.55 -0.11
N PRO A 119 0.71 -15.86 -1.30
CA PRO A 119 1.02 -17.10 -2.02
C PRO A 119 2.48 -17.21 -2.47
N MET A 120 3.06 -16.11 -2.92
CA MET A 120 4.45 -16.01 -3.34
C MET A 120 5.05 -14.74 -2.74
N LYS A 121 5.83 -14.90 -1.69
CA LYS A 121 6.46 -13.78 -0.97
C LYS A 121 7.67 -13.30 -1.76
N ASP A 122 7.83 -11.98 -1.89
CA ASP A 122 8.98 -11.36 -2.54
C ASP A 122 9.84 -10.58 -1.53
N VAL A 123 10.94 -10.00 -2.01
CA VAL A 123 11.84 -9.18 -1.19
C VAL A 123 11.09 -8.07 -0.46
N VAL A 124 10.03 -7.52 -1.06
CA VAL A 124 9.20 -6.48 -0.47
C VAL A 124 8.35 -7.05 0.67
N SER A 125 7.68 -8.20 0.48
CA SER A 125 6.91 -8.85 1.55
C SER A 125 7.76 -9.10 2.81
N TRP A 126 8.96 -9.65 2.62
CA TRP A 126 9.91 -9.94 3.70
C TRP A 126 10.43 -8.67 4.36
N GLY A 127 10.83 -7.68 3.54
CA GLY A 127 11.33 -6.40 4.02
C GLY A 127 10.30 -5.65 4.86
N THR A 128 9.05 -5.64 4.45
CA THR A 128 7.95 -5.01 5.21
C THR A 128 7.78 -5.66 6.59
N MET A 129 7.88 -6.98 6.71
CA MET A 129 7.80 -7.65 8.01
C MET A 129 9.02 -7.37 8.89
N ILE A 130 10.22 -7.38 8.32
CA ILE A 130 11.46 -7.08 9.05
C ILE A 130 11.43 -5.64 9.58
N ASP A 131 11.12 -4.67 8.72
CA ASP A 131 10.96 -3.25 9.09
C ASP A 131 9.89 -3.08 10.16
N GLY A 132 8.73 -3.73 10.01
CA GLY A 132 7.68 -3.72 11.02
C GLY A 132 8.14 -4.21 12.40
N TYR A 133 8.93 -5.29 12.45
CA TYR A 133 9.50 -5.77 13.71
C TYR A 133 10.57 -4.83 14.28
N VAL A 134 11.42 -4.23 13.44
CA VAL A 134 12.43 -3.25 13.87
C VAL A 134 11.77 -2.02 14.48
N GLN A 135 10.75 -1.46 13.83
CA GLN A 135 10.00 -0.30 14.32
C GLN A 135 9.28 -0.55 15.64
N LEU A 136 8.82 -1.78 15.87
CA LEU A 136 8.18 -2.20 17.13
C LEU A 136 9.19 -2.62 18.22
N GLY A 137 10.50 -2.49 17.98
CA GLY A 137 11.57 -2.87 18.90
C GLY A 137 11.78 -4.38 19.05
N GLY A 138 11.16 -5.18 18.18
CA GLY A 138 11.16 -6.63 18.18
C GLY A 138 12.33 -7.24 17.42
N LEU A 139 13.58 -6.94 17.81
CA LEU A 139 14.81 -7.40 17.15
C LEU A 139 14.87 -8.93 16.93
N SER A 140 14.37 -9.70 17.90
CA SER A 140 14.31 -11.17 17.77
C SER A 140 13.37 -11.60 16.64
N GLY A 141 12.22 -10.92 16.48
CA GLY A 141 11.28 -11.17 15.39
C GLY A 141 11.86 -10.79 14.04
N ALA A 142 12.51 -9.62 13.96
CA ALA A 142 13.22 -9.18 12.74
C ALA A 142 14.29 -10.19 12.32
N PHE A 143 15.11 -10.68 13.27
CA PHE A 143 16.15 -11.68 12.99
C PHE A 143 15.57 -13.03 12.54
N MET A 144 14.45 -13.46 13.12
CA MET A 144 13.74 -14.66 12.66
C MET A 144 13.22 -14.52 11.23
N MET A 145 12.63 -13.37 10.89
CA MET A 145 12.14 -13.11 9.53
C MET A 145 13.30 -13.05 8.52
N TYR A 146 14.41 -12.39 8.86
CA TYR A 146 15.60 -12.34 8.01
C TYR A 146 16.18 -13.74 7.74
N ARG A 147 16.27 -14.60 8.76
CA ARG A 147 16.73 -15.98 8.58
C ARG A 147 15.78 -16.82 7.74
N ALA A 148 14.46 -16.66 7.94
CA ALA A 148 13.47 -17.36 7.16
C ALA A 148 13.52 -16.95 5.66
N MET A 149 13.69 -15.66 5.38
CA MET A 149 13.89 -15.15 4.02
C MET A 149 15.07 -15.81 3.30
N LEU A 150 16.22 -15.93 3.99
CA LEU A 150 17.41 -16.60 3.45
C LEU A 150 17.19 -18.09 3.22
N HIS A 151 16.46 -18.76 4.13
CA HIS A 151 16.11 -20.17 3.98
C HIS A 151 15.20 -20.42 2.77
N ASP A 152 14.30 -19.49 2.47
CA ASP A 152 13.46 -19.49 1.26
C ASP A 152 14.23 -19.09 -0.02
N GLY A 153 15.55 -18.89 0.08
CA GLY A 153 16.44 -18.59 -1.05
C GLY A 153 16.31 -17.17 -1.59
N ILE A 154 15.67 -16.27 -0.84
CA ILE A 154 15.50 -14.87 -1.24
C ILE A 154 16.63 -14.04 -0.64
N SER A 155 17.39 -13.35 -1.50
CA SER A 155 18.46 -12.47 -1.06
C SER A 155 17.89 -11.14 -0.54
N PRO A 156 18.28 -10.70 0.67
CA PRO A 156 18.04 -9.34 1.14
C PRO A 156 18.63 -8.32 0.17
N ASN A 157 18.00 -7.15 0.08
CA ASN A 157 18.57 -6.01 -0.62
C ASN A 157 19.45 -5.17 0.34
N ASP A 158 20.29 -4.31 -0.23
CA ASP A 158 21.25 -3.51 0.56
C ASP A 158 20.57 -2.63 1.61
N VAL A 159 19.38 -2.09 1.30
CA VAL A 159 18.60 -1.26 2.22
C VAL A 159 18.15 -2.06 3.44
N MET A 160 17.62 -3.27 3.24
CA MET A 160 17.18 -4.16 4.32
C MET A 160 18.34 -4.58 5.23
N ILE A 161 19.53 -4.77 4.67
CA ILE A 161 20.73 -5.09 5.46
C ILE A 161 21.11 -3.90 6.36
N VAL A 162 21.07 -2.68 5.84
CA VAL A 162 21.36 -1.46 6.60
C VAL A 162 20.33 -1.23 7.71
N ASP A 163 19.04 -1.31 7.40
CA ASP A 163 17.95 -1.13 8.38
C ASP A 163 17.98 -2.20 9.47
N PHE A 164 18.36 -3.42 9.10
CA PHE A 164 18.53 -4.49 10.06
C PHE A 164 19.70 -4.25 11.01
N ILE A 165 20.87 -3.85 10.49
CA ILE A 165 22.06 -3.57 11.29
C ILE A 165 21.83 -2.36 12.21
N SER A 166 21.15 -1.32 11.72
CA SER A 166 20.84 -0.13 12.52
C SER A 166 19.90 -0.45 13.68
N GLY A 167 19.01 -1.43 13.54
CA GLY A 167 18.17 -1.91 14.62
C GLY A 167 18.93 -2.51 15.82
N PHE A 168 20.18 -2.97 15.64
CA PHE A 168 21.01 -3.51 16.72
C PHE A 168 21.88 -2.45 17.44
N GLY A 169 21.89 -1.20 16.95
CA GLY A 169 22.78 -0.12 17.38
C GLY A 169 22.18 0.86 18.39
#